data_AF-A0AA87Z514-F1
#
_entry.id   AF-A0AA87Z514-F1
#
_cell.length_a   1.000
_cell.length_b   1.000
_cell.length_c   1.000
_cell.angle_alpha   90.00
_cell.angle_beta   90.00
_cell.angle_gamma   90.00
#
_symmetry.space_group_name_H-M   'P 1'
#
loop_
_entity.id
_entity.type
_entity.pdbx_description
1 polymer ?
#
loop_
_entity_poly.entity_id
_entity_poly.type
_entity_poly.pdbx_seq_one_letter_code
_entity_poly.pdbx_strand_id
1 'polypeptide(L)'
;MHSLLQLEFHHDAYVGEQLCFKEGMFPKLKKLQLIHLKRLRSLIIEETALPMLEELVISPCPEMTDVPSGLQHLKKLKNLEFNLMPLDFLKFQDFQTVFRVPQVWFSYGNDDGQIEWIALPDLLETNPEFMQG
;
A
#
# COMPACT_ATOMS: atom_id res chain seq x y z
N MET A 1 -0.65 1.76 -23.34
CA MET A 1 -0.45 2.95 -22.48
C MET A 1 1.01 3.04 -22.05
N HIS A 2 1.94 3.31 -22.97
CA HIS A 2 3.39 3.19 -22.71
C HIS A 2 4.03 4.44 -22.08
N SER A 3 3.22 5.42 -21.69
CA SER A 3 3.67 6.70 -21.15
C SER A 3 2.88 7.13 -19.90
N LEU A 4 2.05 6.22 -19.34
CA LEU A 4 1.33 6.53 -18.11
C LEU A 4 2.34 6.56 -16.95
N LEU A 5 2.42 7.69 -16.27
CA LEU A 5 3.34 7.92 -15.14
C LEU A 5 2.65 7.81 -13.79
N GLN A 6 1.35 8.12 -13.75
CA GLN A 6 0.55 8.15 -12.53
C GLN A 6 -0.82 7.55 -12.82
N LEU A 7 -1.27 6.70 -11.90
CA LEU A 7 -2.57 6.04 -11.94
C LEU A 7 -3.21 6.14 -10.57
N GLU A 8 -4.45 6.58 -10.54
CA GLU A 8 -5.18 6.77 -9.30
C GLU A 8 -6.58 6.19 -9.46
N PHE A 9 -7.02 5.45 -8.45
CA PHE A 9 -8.39 4.99 -8.30
C PHE A 9 -8.97 5.70 -7.09
N HIS A 10 -10.06 6.44 -7.28
CA HIS A 10 -10.70 7.23 -6.23
C HIS A 10 -12.15 6.80 -6.07
N HIS A 11 -12.64 6.76 -4.83
CA HIS A 11 -14.06 6.68 -4.49
C HIS A 11 -14.79 5.57 -5.27
N ASP A 12 -14.41 4.32 -5.00
CA ASP A 12 -14.97 3.13 -5.65
C ASP A 12 -14.87 3.12 -7.20
N ALA A 13 -13.89 3.84 -7.79
CA ALA A 13 -13.54 3.72 -9.22
C ALA A 13 -13.16 2.28 -9.64
N TYR A 14 -12.84 1.44 -8.65
CA TYR A 14 -12.73 -0.01 -8.79
C TYR A 14 -13.58 -0.67 -7.70
N VAL A 15 -14.56 -1.50 -8.11
CA VAL A 15 -15.51 -2.17 -7.20
C VAL A 15 -15.24 -3.67 -7.01
N GLY A 16 -14.14 -4.16 -7.58
CA GLY A 16 -13.72 -5.55 -7.41
C GLY A 16 -12.99 -5.76 -6.09
N GLU A 17 -12.93 -7.01 -5.65
CA GLU A 17 -12.28 -7.39 -4.39
C GLU A 17 -10.77 -7.58 -4.53
N GLN A 18 -10.30 -7.86 -5.75
CA GLN A 18 -8.89 -8.14 -6.02
C GLN A 18 -8.42 -7.37 -7.25
N LEU A 19 -7.53 -6.41 -7.05
CA LEU A 19 -6.88 -5.68 -8.13
C LEU A 19 -5.55 -6.36 -8.48
N CYS A 20 -5.39 -6.77 -9.74
CA CYS A 20 -4.18 -7.43 -10.23
C CYS A 20 -3.50 -6.61 -11.33
N PHE A 21 -2.22 -6.29 -11.13
CA PHE A 21 -1.34 -5.71 -12.14
C PHE A 21 -0.49 -6.81 -12.76
N LYS A 22 -0.66 -7.00 -14.06
CA LYS A 22 0.05 -8.01 -14.86
C LYS A 22 1.23 -7.41 -15.61
N GLU A 23 2.13 -8.28 -16.07
CA GLU A 23 3.26 -7.91 -16.93
C GLU A 23 2.81 -7.03 -18.11
N GLY A 24 3.60 -5.99 -18.40
CA GLY A 24 3.44 -5.16 -19.60
C GLY A 24 2.33 -4.12 -19.55
N MET A 25 1.50 -4.06 -18.50
CA MET A 25 0.38 -3.10 -18.43
C MET A 25 0.84 -1.64 -18.37
N PHE A 26 1.74 -1.31 -17.43
CA PHE A 26 2.17 0.07 -17.18
C PHE A 26 3.69 0.19 -16.95
N PRO A 27 4.51 -0.02 -17.99
CA PRO A 27 5.96 -0.14 -17.85
C PRO A 27 6.68 1.15 -17.38
N LYS A 28 6.02 2.31 -17.44
CA LYS A 28 6.57 3.61 -17.00
C LYS A 28 5.88 4.20 -15.78
N LEU A 29 4.95 3.47 -15.15
CA LEU A 29 4.22 3.98 -13.99
C LEU A 29 5.19 4.22 -12.84
N LYS A 30 5.14 5.42 -12.28
CA LYS A 30 5.95 5.85 -11.13
C LYS A 30 5.11 5.97 -9.86
N LYS A 31 3.83 6.31 -9.99
CA LYS A 31 2.93 6.51 -8.85
C LYS A 31 1.62 5.76 -9.03
N LEU A 32 1.25 5.00 -8.01
CA LEU A 32 -0.04 4.31 -7.90
C LEU A 32 -0.72 4.73 -6.60
N GLN A 33 -1.95 5.21 -6.70
CA GLN A 33 -2.77 5.53 -5.53
C GLN A 33 -4.11 4.79 -5.59
N LEU A 34 -4.44 4.13 -4.49
CA LEU A 34 -5.70 3.41 -4.29
C LEU A 34 -6.45 4.09 -3.16
N ILE A 35 -7.44 4.89 -3.51
CA ILE A 35 -8.06 5.85 -2.60
C ILE A 35 -9.56 5.58 -2.46
N HIS A 36 -10.02 5.38 -1.21
CA HIS A 36 -11.43 5.10 -0.89
C HIS A 36 -12.03 3.97 -1.73
N LEU A 37 -11.35 2.82 -1.78
CA LEU A 37 -11.85 1.61 -2.47
C LEU A 37 -12.40 0.64 -1.43
N LYS A 38 -13.72 0.71 -1.19
CA LYS A 38 -14.34 0.05 -0.02
C LYS A 38 -14.24 -1.47 -0.08
N ARG A 39 -14.40 -2.03 -1.28
CA ARG A 39 -14.44 -3.48 -1.50
C ARG A 39 -13.07 -4.11 -1.75
N LEU A 40 -12.02 -3.32 -1.92
CA LEU A 40 -10.71 -3.85 -2.24
C LEU A 40 -10.16 -4.62 -1.05
N ARG A 41 -9.93 -5.93 -1.23
CA ARG A 41 -9.41 -6.86 -0.22
C ARG A 41 -7.94 -7.17 -0.45
N SER A 42 -7.52 -7.29 -1.71
CA SER A 42 -6.14 -7.61 -2.07
C SER A 42 -5.64 -6.84 -3.28
N LEU A 43 -4.35 -6.48 -3.23
CA LEU A 43 -3.59 -5.96 -4.36
C LEU A 43 -2.51 -6.99 -4.74
N ILE A 44 -2.56 -7.46 -5.97
CA ILE A 44 -1.57 -8.39 -6.54
C ILE A 44 -0.74 -7.67 -7.59
N ILE A 45 0.57 -7.74 -7.43
CA ILE A 45 1.55 -7.20 -8.37
C ILE A 45 2.37 -8.38 -8.88
N GLU A 46 2.05 -8.84 -10.09
CA GLU A 46 2.81 -9.92 -10.73
C GLU A 46 4.26 -9.47 -10.98
N GLU A 47 5.15 -10.45 -11.13
CA GLU A 47 6.54 -10.19 -11.47
C GLU A 47 6.62 -9.32 -12.73
N THR A 48 7.50 -8.30 -12.70
CA THR A 48 7.71 -7.33 -13.79
C THR A 48 6.53 -6.41 -14.16
N ALA A 49 5.39 -6.46 -13.46
CA ALA A 49 4.20 -5.67 -13.81
C ALA A 49 4.39 -4.14 -13.72
N LEU A 50 5.06 -3.68 -12.65
CA LEU A 50 5.24 -2.26 -12.35
C LEU A 50 6.73 -1.94 -12.11
N PRO A 51 7.59 -2.10 -13.13
CA PRO A 51 9.05 -2.11 -12.94
C PRO A 51 9.61 -0.73 -12.56
N MET A 52 8.87 0.35 -12.84
CA MET A 52 9.29 1.74 -12.60
C MET A 52 8.58 2.39 -11.41
N LEU A 53 7.78 1.64 -10.63
CA LEU A 53 7.02 2.22 -9.54
C LEU A 53 7.94 2.74 -8.44
N GLU A 54 7.74 4.01 -8.06
CA GLU A 54 8.50 4.72 -7.04
C GLU A 54 7.65 5.00 -5.80
N GLU A 55 6.34 5.20 -5.96
CA GLU A 55 5.38 5.52 -4.90
C GLU A 55 4.13 4.64 -4.98
N LEU A 56 3.76 4.04 -3.85
CA LEU A 56 2.50 3.32 -3.66
C LEU A 56 1.77 3.88 -2.44
N VAL A 57 0.54 4.37 -2.66
CA VAL A 57 -0.32 4.91 -1.60
C VAL A 57 -1.64 4.15 -1.56
N ILE A 58 -2.03 3.71 -0.36
CA ILE A 58 -3.31 3.03 -0.11
C ILE A 58 -4.04 3.79 1.00
N SER A 59 -5.23 4.34 0.71
CA SER A 59 -5.81 5.40 1.56
C SER A 59 -7.31 5.69 1.37
N PRO A 60 -8.15 5.48 2.38
CA PRO A 60 -8.33 4.25 3.13
C PRO A 60 -8.98 3.16 2.24
N CYS A 61 -8.60 1.90 2.49
CA CYS A 61 -9.21 0.71 1.89
C CYS A 61 -9.65 -0.24 3.02
N PRO A 62 -10.88 -0.12 3.54
CA PRO A 62 -11.29 -0.72 4.81
C PRO A 62 -11.44 -2.24 4.80
N GLU A 63 -11.63 -2.87 3.64
CA GLU A 63 -11.71 -4.34 3.53
C GLU A 63 -10.36 -4.99 3.22
N MET A 64 -9.29 -4.22 3.06
CA MET A 64 -7.97 -4.76 2.76
C MET A 64 -7.37 -5.43 3.99
N THR A 65 -6.94 -6.67 3.85
CA THR A 65 -6.48 -7.51 4.97
C THR A 65 -4.97 -7.72 4.99
N ASP A 66 -4.32 -7.55 3.84
CA ASP A 66 -2.91 -7.91 3.66
C ASP A 66 -2.17 -6.84 2.89
N VAL A 67 -0.89 -6.63 3.23
CA VAL A 67 0.03 -5.85 2.38
C VAL A 67 0.05 -6.40 0.94
N PRO A 68 0.31 -5.55 -0.07
CA PRO A 68 0.28 -5.98 -1.47
C PRO A 68 1.16 -7.21 -1.73
N SER A 69 0.60 -8.22 -2.38
CA SER A 69 1.37 -9.37 -2.84
C SER A 69 2.28 -8.94 -3.99
N GLY A 70 3.56 -9.31 -3.93
CA GLY A 70 4.54 -8.98 -4.96
C GLY A 70 5.32 -7.69 -4.71
N LEU A 71 5.23 -7.07 -3.52
CA LEU A 71 6.07 -5.93 -3.13
C LEU A 71 7.56 -6.18 -3.39
N GLN A 72 8.05 -7.42 -3.20
CA GLN A 72 9.43 -7.82 -3.47
C GLN A 72 9.89 -7.62 -4.93
N HIS A 73 8.95 -7.54 -5.89
CA HIS A 73 9.24 -7.30 -7.31
C HIS A 73 9.48 -5.82 -7.62
N LEU A 74 9.04 -4.90 -6.75
CA LEU A 74 9.10 -3.46 -6.96
C LEU A 74 10.47 -2.86 -6.58
N LYS A 75 11.50 -3.15 -7.39
CA LYS A 75 12.89 -2.77 -7.10
C LYS A 75 13.16 -1.27 -7.03
N LYS A 76 12.26 -0.43 -7.54
CA LYS A 76 12.38 1.04 -7.53
C LYS A 76 11.47 1.73 -6.52
N LEU A 77 10.70 0.96 -5.74
CA LEU A 77 9.79 1.53 -4.75
C LEU A 77 10.60 2.23 -3.67
N LYS A 78 10.30 3.51 -3.45
CA LYS A 78 10.95 4.35 -2.45
C LYS A 78 10.01 4.62 -1.29
N ASN A 79 8.74 4.86 -1.59
CA ASN A 79 7.72 5.24 -0.61
C ASN A 79 6.52 4.29 -0.69
N LEU A 80 6.14 3.77 0.46
CA LEU A 80 4.92 2.99 0.68
C LEU A 80 4.12 3.65 1.80
N GLU A 81 2.88 4.03 1.51
CA GLU A 81 2.01 4.71 2.45
C GLU A 81 0.70 3.95 2.65
N PHE A 82 0.35 3.73 3.92
CA PHE A 82 -0.93 3.17 4.35
C PHE A 82 -1.65 4.20 5.21
N ASN A 83 -2.62 4.89 4.62
CA ASN A 83 -3.27 6.02 5.28
C ASN A 83 -4.67 5.67 5.74
N LEU A 84 -4.97 5.95 7.01
CA LEU A 84 -6.28 5.74 7.61
C LEU A 84 -6.78 4.29 7.42
N MET A 85 -5.85 3.33 7.41
CA MET A 85 -6.18 1.91 7.31
C MET A 85 -6.75 1.40 8.65
N PRO A 86 -7.66 0.41 8.63
CA PRO A 86 -8.16 -0.18 9.87
C PRO A 86 -7.02 -0.72 10.73
N LEU A 87 -7.10 -0.59 12.05
CA LEU A 87 -6.07 -1.14 12.95
C LEU A 87 -5.86 -2.66 12.76
N ASP A 88 -6.92 -3.39 12.43
CA ASP A 88 -6.84 -4.83 12.15
C ASP A 88 -5.99 -5.16 10.91
N PHE A 89 -5.82 -4.23 9.97
CA PHE A 89 -4.89 -4.38 8.84
C PHE A 89 -3.44 -4.49 9.32
N LEU A 90 -3.07 -3.90 10.45
CA LEU A 90 -1.69 -3.95 10.94
C LEU A 90 -1.35 -5.27 11.63
N LYS A 91 -2.35 -6.07 11.98
CA LYS A 91 -2.16 -7.34 12.67
C LYS A 91 -1.70 -8.40 11.66
N PHE A 92 -0.74 -9.23 12.07
CA PHE A 92 -0.28 -10.41 11.31
C PHE A 92 0.28 -10.12 9.92
N GLN A 93 0.81 -8.91 9.68
CA GLN A 93 1.38 -8.56 8.39
C GLN A 93 2.79 -9.13 8.21
N ASP A 94 3.15 -9.44 6.96
CA ASP A 94 4.52 -9.73 6.58
C ASP A 94 5.36 -8.43 6.55
N PHE A 95 5.72 -7.95 7.73
CA PHE A 95 6.57 -6.77 7.87
C PHE A 95 7.97 -7.00 7.29
N GLN A 96 8.46 -8.25 7.13
CA GLN A 96 9.77 -8.51 6.53
C GLN A 96 9.84 -8.05 5.08
N THR A 97 8.77 -8.25 4.31
CA THR A 97 8.68 -7.74 2.94
C THR A 97 8.57 -6.21 2.93
N VAL A 98 7.85 -5.64 3.88
CA VAL A 98 7.68 -4.18 4.01
C VAL A 98 9.00 -3.48 4.39
N PHE A 99 9.81 -4.06 5.28
CA PHE A 99 11.12 -3.53 5.70
C PHE A 99 12.12 -3.32 4.56
N ARG A 100 11.90 -3.95 3.41
CA ARG A 100 12.77 -3.78 2.23
C ARG A 100 12.50 -2.47 1.50
N VAL A 101 11.40 -1.80 1.80
CA VAL A 101 11.05 -0.50 1.22
C VAL A 101 11.73 0.61 2.05
N PRO A 102 12.43 1.57 1.42
CA PRO A 102 13.20 2.59 2.15
C PRO A 102 12.37 3.47 3.10
N GLN A 103 11.19 3.87 2.67
CA GLN A 103 10.29 4.74 3.44
C GLN A 103 8.90 4.12 3.50
N VAL A 104 8.47 3.76 4.71
CA VAL A 104 7.16 3.18 4.96
C VAL A 104 6.46 4.01 6.02
N TRP A 105 5.30 4.53 5.67
CA TRP A 105 4.55 5.44 6.50
C TRP A 105 3.13 4.94 6.71
N PHE A 106 2.64 5.17 7.91
CA PHE A 106 1.26 4.95 8.30
C PHE A 106 0.66 6.26 8.78
N SER A 107 -0.64 6.43 8.60
CA SER A 107 -1.36 7.54 9.23
C SER A 107 -2.67 7.13 9.86
N TYR A 108 -3.02 7.81 10.94
CA TYR A 108 -4.24 7.60 11.72
C TYR A 108 -4.84 8.96 12.12
N GLY A 109 -6.15 8.98 12.36
CA GLY A 109 -6.84 10.15 12.88
C GLY A 109 -6.70 10.23 14.39
N ASN A 110 -6.36 11.39 14.94
CA ASN A 110 -6.37 11.64 16.38
C ASN A 110 -7.73 12.21 16.85
N ASP A 111 -7.89 12.37 18.16
CA ASP A 111 -9.14 12.84 18.78
C ASP A 111 -9.55 14.25 18.34
N ASP A 112 -8.59 15.06 17.88
CA ASP A 112 -8.81 16.40 17.33
C ASP A 112 -9.21 16.39 15.85
N GLY A 113 -9.34 15.20 15.24
CA GLY A 113 -9.66 15.03 13.82
C GLY A 113 -8.50 15.35 12.88
N GLN A 114 -7.27 15.45 13.40
CA GLN A 114 -6.06 15.64 12.60
C GLN A 114 -5.45 14.31 12.20
N ILE A 115 -4.75 14.30 11.07
CA ILE A 115 -4.00 13.13 10.60
C ILE A 115 -2.59 13.19 11.17
N GLU A 116 -2.22 12.17 11.93
CA GLU A 116 -0.85 11.94 12.39
C GLU A 116 -0.16 10.90 11.52
N TRP A 117 1.15 11.03 11.37
CA TRP A 117 1.99 10.15 10.56
C TRP A 117 3.04 9.48 11.43
N ILE A 118 3.26 8.20 11.21
CA ILE A 118 4.24 7.39 11.93
C ILE A 118 5.03 6.53 10.94
N ALA A 119 6.36 6.51 11.08
CA ALA A 119 7.21 5.64 10.27
C ALA A 119 7.11 4.20 10.79
N LEU A 120 7.31 3.21 9.93
CA LEU A 120 7.24 1.79 10.33
C LEU A 120 8.12 1.43 11.54
N PRO A 121 9.38 1.88 11.66
CA PRO A 121 10.20 1.57 12.84
C PRO A 121 9.56 2.03 14.14
N ASP A 122 9.06 3.27 14.16
CA ASP A 122 8.43 3.89 15.33
C ASP A 122 7.07 3.23 15.65
N LEU A 123 6.32 2.83 14.62
CA LEU A 123 5.05 2.10 14.77
C LEU A 123 5.26 0.77 15.49
N LEU A 124 6.30 0.02 15.11
CA LEU A 124 6.60 -1.27 15.71
C LEU A 124 7.21 -1.15 17.11
N GLU A 125 7.94 -0.06 17.39
CA GLU A 125 8.43 0.25 18.73
C GLU A 125 7.27 0.53 19.70
N THR A 126 6.26 1.27 19.23
CA THR A 126 5.08 1.64 20.03
C THR A 126 4.02 0.54 20.12
N ASN A 127 4.02 -0.43 19.20
CA ASN A 127 3.04 -1.52 19.10
C ASN A 127 3.75 -2.88 18.87
N PRO A 128 4.51 -3.38 19.84
CA PRO A 128 5.33 -4.59 19.68
C PRO A 128 4.51 -5.87 19.44
N GLU A 129 3.22 -5.86 19.77
CA GLU A 129 2.28 -6.96 19.50
C GLU A 129 2.07 -7.23 18.01
N PHE A 130 2.30 -6.23 17.13
CA PHE A 130 2.20 -6.42 15.68
C PHE A 130 3.28 -7.36 15.12
N MET A 131 4.34 -7.62 15.88
CA MET A 131 5.44 -8.53 15.51
C MET A 131 5.26 -9.97 16.02
N GLN A 132 4.19 -10.29 16.77
CA GLN A 132 4.02 -11.59 17.44
C GLN A 132 3.20 -12.62 16.64
N GLY A 133 3.09 -12.45 15.32
CA GLY A 133 2.38 -13.34 14.39
C GLY A 133 3.27 -14.37 13.72
#